data_AF-A0A354WSC2-F1
#
_entry.id   AF-A0A354WSC2-F1
#
_cell.length_a   1.000
_cell.length_b   1.000
_cell.length_c   1.000
_cell.angle_alpha   90.00
_cell.angle_beta   90.00
_cell.angle_gamma   90.00
#
_symmetry.space_group_name_H-M   'P 1'
#
loop_
_entity.id
_entity.type
_entity.pdbx_description
1 polymer ?
#
loop_
_entity_poly.entity_id
_entity_poly.type
_entity_poly.pdbx_seq_one_letter_code
_entity_poly.pdbx_strand_id
1 'polypeptide(L)'
;MLALILDGKTAIEGARQGIELCLRTVIPSLFPFFVLSILLTSSLLGSSLAVLRPLGRLFGMPEGAESLLIPALLGGYPVGAQNVAAAFRSGQLTKPDAERLLSFCSNAGPAFLFGMAAAMFPRRWMAWALWGIHIAGALFAALLTPGKPAAPVRLTKTSPHSPASALNTGI
;
A
#
# COMPACT_ATOMS: atom_id res chain seq x y z
N MET A 1 -2.36 21.51 20.39
CA MET A 1 -3.75 21.43 20.87
C MET A 1 -4.25 22.74 21.46
N LEU A 2 -3.51 23.39 22.38
CA LEU A 2 -3.90 24.70 22.94
C LEU A 2 -4.14 25.79 21.86
N ALA A 3 -3.31 25.84 20.82
CA ALA A 3 -3.46 26.80 19.71
C ALA A 3 -4.76 26.62 18.89
N LEU A 4 -5.27 25.39 18.75
CA LEU A 4 -6.57 25.11 18.11
C LEU A 4 -7.75 25.60 18.96
N ILE A 5 -7.57 25.60 20.29
CA ILE A 5 -8.60 26.01 21.25
C ILE A 5 -8.61 27.53 21.41
N LEU A 6 -7.43 28.16 21.43
CA LEU A 6 -7.28 29.61 21.56
C LEU A 6 -7.66 30.35 20.27
N ASP A 7 -7.43 29.75 19.11
CA ASP A 7 -7.78 30.32 17.80
C ASP A 7 -8.71 29.39 17.01
N GLY A 8 -9.91 29.18 17.56
CA GLY A 8 -10.95 28.33 16.99
C GLY A 8 -11.41 28.77 15.59
N LYS A 9 -11.30 30.06 15.25
CA LYS A 9 -11.63 30.56 13.91
C LYS A 9 -10.66 30.02 12.86
N THR A 10 -9.35 30.15 13.09
CA THR A 10 -8.34 29.61 12.17
C THR A 10 -8.40 28.08 12.10
N ALA A 11 -8.69 27.42 13.22
CA ALA A 11 -8.93 25.99 13.26
C ALA A 11 -10.11 25.54 12.37
N ILE A 12 -11.26 26.20 12.50
CA ILE A 12 -12.47 25.89 11.72
C ILE A 12 -12.23 26.19 10.23
N GLU A 13 -11.58 27.30 9.91
CA GLU A 13 -11.26 27.67 8.53
C GLU A 13 -10.29 26.66 7.89
N GLY A 14 -9.25 26.25 8.63
CA GLY A 14 -8.36 25.18 8.18
C GLY A 14 -9.07 23.84 8.00
N ALA A 15 -10.00 23.48 8.90
CA ALA A 15 -10.82 22.28 8.75
C ALA A 15 -11.73 22.34 7.51
N ARG A 16 -12.34 23.49 7.26
CA ARG A 16 -13.17 23.74 6.07
C ARG A 16 -12.36 23.60 4.79
N GLN A 17 -11.18 24.20 4.73
CA GLN A 17 -10.27 24.10 3.59
C GLN A 17 -9.81 22.66 3.37
N GLY A 18 -9.50 21.92 4.45
CA GLY A 18 -9.15 20.51 4.38
C GLY A 18 -10.29 19.64 3.85
N ILE A 19 -11.53 19.86 4.31
CA ILE A 19 -12.73 19.16 3.82
C ILE A 19 -12.98 19.48 2.34
N GLU A 20 -12.88 20.75 1.96
CA GLU A 20 -13.07 21.18 0.57
C GLU A 20 -12.03 20.55 -0.36
N LEU A 21 -10.76 20.54 0.03
CA LEU A 21 -9.68 19.87 -0.71
C LEU A 21 -9.92 18.35 -0.81
N CYS A 22 -10.39 17.74 0.28
CA CYS A 22 -10.70 16.31 0.32
C CYS A 22 -11.81 15.95 -0.68
N LEU A 23 -12.93 16.69 -0.64
CA LEU A 23 -14.10 16.43 -1.48
C LEU A 23 -13.84 16.76 -2.95
N ARG A 24 -13.19 17.90 -3.24
CA ARG A 24 -12.99 18.37 -4.62
C ARG A 24 -11.85 17.67 -5.34
N THR A 25 -10.85 17.19 -4.62
CA THR A 25 -9.61 16.75 -5.26
C THR A 25 -9.20 15.36 -4.78
N VAL A 26 -9.20 15.07 -3.47
CA VAL A 26 -8.69 13.77 -2.96
C VAL A 26 -9.60 12.61 -3.36
N ILE A 27 -10.89 12.71 -3.08
CA ILE A 27 -11.87 11.65 -3.42
C ILE A 27 -11.91 11.37 -4.92
N PRO A 28 -12.10 12.36 -5.82
CA PRO A 28 -12.18 12.10 -7.25
C PRO A 28 -10.86 11.62 -7.87
N SER A 29 -9.69 11.96 -7.30
CA SER A 29 -8.40 11.49 -7.81
C SER A 29 -8.04 10.07 -7.32
N LEU A 30 -8.34 9.75 -6.05
CA LEU A 30 -8.01 8.45 -5.47
C LEU A 30 -8.98 7.35 -5.90
N PHE A 31 -10.27 7.66 -6.10
CA PHE A 31 -11.28 6.67 -6.47
C PHE A 31 -10.96 5.86 -7.75
N PRO A 32 -10.70 6.48 -8.92
CA PRO A 32 -10.42 5.72 -10.14
C PRO A 32 -9.14 4.89 -10.00
N PHE A 33 -8.14 5.42 -9.30
CA PHE A 33 -6.92 4.67 -9.05
C PHE A 33 -7.15 3.49 -8.12
N PHE A 34 -7.97 3.63 -7.07
CA PHE A 34 -8.31 2.49 -6.21
C PHE A 34 -9.02 1.40 -7.00
N VAL A 35 -9.98 1.76 -7.86
CA VAL A 35 -10.65 0.79 -8.73
C VAL A 35 -9.64 0.09 -9.64
N LEU A 36 -8.78 0.84 -10.34
CA LEU A 36 -7.74 0.27 -11.19
C LEU A 36 -6.75 -0.60 -10.42
N SER A 37 -6.33 -0.17 -9.23
CA SER A 37 -5.41 -0.92 -8.37
C SER A 37 -6.06 -2.22 -7.91
N ILE A 38 -7.34 -2.22 -7.52
CA ILE A 38 -8.07 -3.44 -7.15
C ILE A 38 -8.20 -4.38 -8.35
N LEU A 39 -8.57 -3.86 -9.54
CA LEU A 39 -8.69 -4.65 -10.76
C LEU A 39 -7.34 -5.25 -11.17
N LEU A 40 -6.28 -4.45 -11.18
CA LEU A 40 -4.93 -4.88 -11.53
C LEU A 40 -4.43 -5.93 -10.53
N THR A 41 -4.63 -5.69 -9.24
CA THR A 41 -4.24 -6.64 -8.19
C THR A 41 -5.01 -7.96 -8.34
N SER A 42 -6.33 -7.89 -8.55
CA SER A 42 -7.16 -9.07 -8.80
C SER A 42 -6.78 -9.81 -10.09
N SER A 43 -6.18 -9.15 -11.07
CA SER A 43 -5.69 -9.77 -12.30
C SER A 43 -4.32 -10.43 -12.09
N LEU A 44 -3.43 -9.77 -11.33
CA LEU A 44 -2.04 -10.18 -11.16
C LEU A 44 -1.82 -11.15 -9.98
N LEU A 45 -2.77 -11.27 -9.04
CA LEU A 45 -2.70 -12.27 -7.97
C LEU A 45 -2.61 -13.69 -8.54
N GLY A 46 -1.52 -14.39 -8.21
CA GLY A 46 -1.23 -15.75 -8.66
C GLY A 46 -0.53 -15.85 -10.02
N SER A 47 -0.23 -14.72 -10.67
CA SER A 47 0.60 -14.71 -11.88
C SER A 47 2.08 -14.69 -11.50
N SER A 48 2.88 -15.55 -12.15
CA SER A 48 4.34 -15.59 -11.93
C SER A 48 4.98 -14.37 -12.57
N LEU A 49 5.20 -13.32 -11.78
CA LEU A 49 5.90 -12.11 -12.20
C LEU A 49 7.40 -12.36 -12.13
N ALA A 50 7.92 -13.10 -13.12
CA ALA A 50 9.34 -13.43 -13.23
C ALA A 50 10.26 -12.18 -13.20
N VAL A 51 9.75 -11.04 -13.70
CA VAL A 51 10.45 -9.74 -13.71
C VAL A 51 10.69 -9.19 -12.30
N LEU A 52 9.85 -9.53 -11.32
CA LEU A 52 9.97 -9.04 -9.94
C LEU A 52 10.74 -9.99 -9.02
N ARG A 53 11.08 -11.21 -9.47
CA ARG A 53 11.92 -12.16 -8.73
C ARG A 53 13.28 -11.61 -8.27
N PRO A 54 14.08 -10.90 -9.09
CA PRO A 54 15.34 -10.34 -8.62
C PRO A 54 15.12 -9.29 -7.53
N LEU A 55 14.03 -8.53 -7.64
CA LEU A 55 13.66 -7.51 -6.68
C LEU A 55 13.18 -8.15 -5.36
N GLY A 56 12.30 -9.15 -5.42
CA GLY A 56 11.87 -9.94 -4.26
C GLY A 56 13.03 -10.63 -3.55
N ARG A 57 14.01 -11.17 -4.29
CA ARG A 57 15.23 -11.76 -3.72
C ARG A 57 16.12 -10.73 -3.04
N LEU A 58 16.31 -9.56 -3.65
CA LEU A 58 17.06 -8.45 -3.04
C LEU A 58 16.45 -8.02 -1.70
N PHE A 59 15.13 -8.13 -1.59
CA PHE A 59 14.37 -7.81 -0.39
C PHE A 59 14.17 -8.99 0.57
N GLY A 60 14.70 -10.18 0.27
CA GLY A 60 14.52 -11.38 1.09
C GLY A 60 13.05 -11.76 1.28
N MET A 61 12.22 -11.55 0.25
CA MET A 61 10.85 -12.07 0.21
C MET A 61 10.82 -13.53 -0.25
N PRO A 62 9.79 -14.30 0.16
CA PRO A 62 9.59 -15.66 -0.34
C PRO A 62 9.32 -15.66 -1.85
N GLU A 63 9.87 -16.65 -2.55
CA GLU A 63 9.61 -16.82 -3.99
C GLU A 63 8.12 -17.08 -4.23
N GLY A 64 7.48 -16.31 -5.10
CA GLY A 64 6.05 -16.36 -5.39
C GLY A 64 5.20 -15.32 -4.65
N ALA A 65 5.77 -14.57 -3.70
CA ALA A 65 5.11 -13.41 -3.09
C ALA A 65 5.37 -12.09 -3.83
N GLU A 66 6.15 -12.09 -4.90
CA GLU A 66 6.56 -10.88 -5.63
C GLU A 66 5.37 -10.17 -6.30
N SER A 67 4.28 -10.90 -6.57
CA SER A 67 3.04 -10.30 -7.08
C SER A 67 2.38 -9.35 -6.08
N LEU A 68 2.69 -9.46 -4.78
CA LEU A 68 2.21 -8.53 -3.74
C LEU A 68 3.05 -7.25 -3.68
N LEU A 69 4.23 -7.21 -4.31
CA LEU A 69 5.06 -6.01 -4.36
C LEU A 69 4.40 -4.90 -5.20
N ILE A 70 3.70 -5.28 -6.26
CA ILE A 70 2.96 -4.36 -7.14
C ILE A 70 1.85 -3.62 -6.38
N PRO A 71 0.89 -4.31 -5.72
CA PRO A 71 -0.11 -3.61 -4.91
C PRO A 71 0.49 -2.91 -3.70
N ALA A 72 1.61 -3.37 -3.14
CA ALA A 72 2.29 -2.67 -2.06
C ALA A 72 2.85 -1.30 -2.52
N LEU A 73 3.52 -1.25 -3.68
CA LEU A 73 4.12 -0.04 -4.24
C LEU A 73 3.10 0.88 -4.92
N LEU A 74 2.14 0.31 -5.66
CA LEU A 74 1.13 1.08 -6.40
C LEU A 74 -0.06 1.45 -5.51
N GLY A 75 -0.55 0.49 -4.74
CA GLY A 75 -1.73 0.65 -3.89
C GLY A 75 -1.47 1.32 -2.55
N GLY A 76 -0.19 1.41 -2.13
CA GLY A 76 0.23 2.01 -0.87
C GLY A 76 -0.47 1.41 0.36
N TYR A 77 -0.63 2.23 1.39
CA TYR A 77 -1.18 1.83 2.69
C TYR A 77 -2.57 1.17 2.63
N PRO A 78 -3.58 1.64 1.88
CA PRO A 78 -4.90 1.01 1.90
C PRO A 78 -4.96 -0.30 1.11
N VAL A 79 -4.59 -0.29 -0.18
CA VAL A 79 -4.77 -1.45 -1.06
C VAL A 79 -3.64 -2.46 -0.88
N GLY A 80 -2.40 -1.98 -0.78
CA GLY A 80 -1.24 -2.84 -0.55
C GLY A 80 -1.34 -3.60 0.77
N ALA A 81 -1.57 -2.88 1.88
CA ALA A 81 -1.66 -3.51 3.20
C ALA A 81 -2.84 -4.48 3.31
N GLN A 82 -3.99 -4.17 2.69
CA GLN A 82 -5.14 -5.07 2.71
C GLN A 82 -4.84 -6.40 2.00
N ASN A 83 -4.13 -6.37 0.88
CA ASN A 83 -3.75 -7.59 0.15
C ASN A 83 -2.71 -8.42 0.91
N VAL A 84 -1.72 -7.77 1.52
CA VAL A 84 -0.73 -8.44 2.39
C VAL A 84 -1.42 -9.08 3.60
N ALA A 85 -2.32 -8.34 4.26
CA ALA A 85 -3.09 -8.83 5.39
C ALA A 85 -4.02 -9.99 5.01
N ALA A 86 -4.61 -9.96 3.80
CA ALA A 86 -5.42 -11.05 3.28
C ALA A 86 -4.58 -12.33 3.04
N ALA A 87 -3.41 -12.20 2.43
CA ALA A 87 -2.48 -13.31 2.20
C ALA A 87 -1.90 -13.88 3.50
N PHE A 88 -1.70 -13.05 4.52
CA PHE A 88 -1.33 -13.50 5.86
C PHE A 88 -2.46 -14.28 6.54
N ARG A 89 -3.70 -13.74 6.52
CA ARG A 89 -4.87 -14.41 7.11
C ARG A 89 -5.23 -15.73 6.43
N SER A 90 -4.93 -15.88 5.14
CA SER A 90 -5.14 -17.14 4.42
C SER A 90 -4.03 -18.17 4.63
N GLY A 91 -3.05 -17.88 5.50
CA GLY A 91 -1.92 -18.77 5.79
C GLY A 91 -0.90 -18.90 4.67
N GLN A 92 -0.98 -18.03 3.65
CA GLN A 92 -0.05 -18.06 2.51
C GLN A 92 1.25 -17.31 2.83
N LEU A 93 1.22 -16.35 3.75
CA LEU A 93 2.42 -15.64 4.23
C LEU A 93 2.71 -15.98 5.69
N THR A 94 4.01 -16.06 6.01
CA THR A 94 4.44 -16.07 7.41
C THR A 94 4.38 -14.65 7.99
N LYS A 95 4.35 -14.54 9.33
CA LYS A 95 4.35 -13.23 10.00
C LYS A 95 5.54 -12.34 9.60
N PRO A 96 6.80 -12.85 9.60
CA PRO A 96 7.95 -12.05 9.14
C PRO A 96 7.82 -11.57 7.68
N ASP A 97 7.30 -12.41 6.78
CA ASP A 97 7.14 -12.04 5.36
C ASP A 97 6.08 -10.95 5.19
N ALA A 98 4.98 -11.05 5.94
CA ALA A 98 3.91 -10.05 5.95
C ALA A 98 4.38 -8.70 6.53
N GLU A 99 5.14 -8.71 7.63
CA GLU A 99 5.70 -7.49 8.24
C GLU A 99 6.67 -6.77 7.29
N ARG A 100 7.49 -7.53 6.57
CA ARG A 100 8.39 -6.99 5.55
C ARG A 100 7.62 -6.41 4.36
N LEU A 101 6.59 -7.10 3.88
CA LEU A 101 5.70 -6.59 2.83
C LEU A 101 4.95 -5.31 3.26
N LEU A 102 4.49 -5.25 4.51
CA LEU A 102 3.83 -4.08 5.09
C LEU A 102 4.76 -2.86 5.18
N SER A 103 6.07 -3.09 5.32
CA SER A 103 7.07 -2.00 5.29
C SER A 103 7.04 -1.24 3.96
N PHE A 104 6.68 -1.90 2.85
CA PHE A 104 6.49 -1.23 1.55
C PHE A 104 5.16 -0.49 1.44
N CYS A 105 4.14 -0.92 2.18
CA CYS A 105 2.82 -0.31 2.20
C CYS A 105 2.77 0.97 3.06
N SER A 106 3.78 1.29 3.85
CA SER A 106 3.78 2.50 4.70
C SER A 106 3.85 3.82 3.91
N ASN A 107 4.07 3.75 2.59
CA ASN A 107 4.26 4.92 1.74
C ASN A 107 2.95 5.40 1.11
N ALA A 108 2.88 6.70 0.84
CA ALA A 108 1.83 7.27 0.02
C ALA A 108 1.91 6.68 -1.40
N GLY A 109 0.81 6.12 -1.88
CA GLY A 109 0.77 5.52 -3.22
C GLY A 109 0.93 6.59 -4.32
N PRO A 110 1.40 6.20 -5.52
CA PRO A 110 1.48 7.08 -6.70
C PRO A 110 0.19 7.85 -6.98
N ALA A 111 -0.97 7.26 -6.68
CA ALA A 111 -2.28 7.91 -6.82
C ALA A 111 -2.38 9.23 -6.05
N PHE A 112 -1.99 9.21 -4.78
CA PHE A 112 -2.00 10.38 -3.94
C PHE A 112 -0.93 11.37 -4.41
N LEU A 113 0.26 10.85 -4.73
CA LEU A 113 1.38 11.70 -5.11
C LEU A 113 1.15 12.43 -6.44
N PHE A 114 0.66 11.74 -7.47
CA PHE A 114 0.44 12.33 -8.78
C PHE A 114 -0.96 12.90 -8.97
N GLY A 115 -1.97 12.37 -8.28
CA GLY A 115 -3.35 12.84 -8.37
C GLY A 115 -3.62 14.07 -7.51
N MET A 116 -2.92 14.22 -6.39
CA MET A 116 -3.09 15.33 -5.44
C MET A 116 -1.84 16.17 -5.31
N ALA A 117 -0.75 15.58 -4.81
CA ALA A 117 0.42 16.33 -4.38
C ALA A 117 1.13 17.02 -5.56
N ALA A 118 1.11 16.41 -6.74
CA ALA A 118 1.71 16.98 -7.95
C ALA A 118 1.11 18.35 -8.33
N ALA A 119 -0.18 18.59 -8.06
CA ALA A 119 -0.81 19.88 -8.32
C ALA A 119 -0.39 20.96 -7.31
N MET A 120 0.13 20.57 -6.15
CA MET A 120 0.64 21.48 -5.12
C MET A 120 2.10 21.88 -5.38
N PHE A 121 2.81 21.19 -6.27
CA PHE A 121 4.20 21.51 -6.59
C PHE A 121 4.30 22.49 -7.77
N PRO A 122 5.19 23.48 -7.70
CA PRO A 122 5.41 24.42 -8.80
C PRO A 122 6.03 23.76 -10.03
N ARG A 123 6.69 22.61 -9.89
CA ARG A 123 7.36 21.89 -10.98
C ARG A 123 7.04 20.41 -10.92
N ARG A 124 6.60 19.83 -12.05
CA ARG A 124 6.18 18.43 -12.18
C ARG A 124 7.24 17.40 -11.79
N TRP A 125 8.53 17.72 -11.96
CA TRP A 125 9.62 16.81 -11.58
C TRP A 125 9.70 16.58 -10.06
N MET A 126 9.18 17.50 -9.25
CA MET A 126 9.20 17.39 -7.79
C MET A 126 8.34 16.22 -7.30
N ALA A 127 7.22 15.95 -7.98
CA ALA A 127 6.40 14.78 -7.69
C ALA A 127 7.16 13.48 -7.96
N TRP A 128 7.94 13.42 -9.04
CA TRP A 128 8.80 12.27 -9.36
C TRP A 128 9.95 12.10 -8.36
N ALA A 129 10.59 13.20 -7.97
CA ALA A 129 11.63 13.17 -6.94
C ALA A 129 11.07 12.68 -5.59
N LEU A 130 9.91 13.19 -5.19
CA LEU A 130 9.24 12.77 -3.96
C LEU A 130 8.80 11.30 -4.02
N TRP A 131 8.38 10.82 -5.20
CA TRP A 131 8.13 9.39 -5.41
C TRP A 131 9.43 8.66 -5.09
N GLY A 132 10.53 8.98 -5.77
CA GLY A 132 11.81 8.30 -5.58
C GLY A 132 12.25 8.20 -4.11
N ILE A 133 12.03 9.26 -3.33
CA ILE A 133 12.27 9.26 -1.88
C ILE A 133 11.39 8.22 -1.15
N HIS A 134 10.12 8.05 -1.55
CA HIS A 134 9.26 6.98 -1.02
C HIS A 134 9.75 5.57 -1.41
N ILE A 135 10.31 5.32 -2.62
CA ILE A 135 10.99 4.02 -2.90
C ILE A 135 12.10 3.84 -1.90
N ALA A 136 12.96 4.85 -1.78
CA ALA A 136 14.16 4.78 -0.98
C ALA A 136 13.81 4.53 0.50
N GLY A 137 12.78 5.20 1.02
CA GLY A 137 12.24 4.97 2.35
C GLY A 137 11.66 3.56 2.53
N ALA A 138 10.89 3.06 1.55
CA ALA A 138 10.37 1.69 1.55
C ALA A 138 11.51 0.65 1.59
N LEU A 139 12.52 0.86 0.75
CA LEU A 139 13.72 0.04 0.63
C LEU A 139 14.49 0.04 1.95
N PHE A 140 14.71 1.22 2.53
CA PHE A 140 15.39 1.35 3.81
C PHE A 140 14.62 0.67 4.96
N ALA A 141 13.30 0.84 5.01
CA ALA A 141 12.46 0.16 5.99
C ALA A 141 12.55 -1.37 5.83
N ALA A 142 12.44 -1.88 4.61
CA ALA A 142 12.53 -3.32 4.34
C ALA A 142 13.91 -3.92 4.65
N LEU A 143 14.99 -3.14 4.50
CA LEU A 143 16.35 -3.50 4.90
C LEU A 143 16.50 -3.61 6.43
N LEU A 144 15.87 -2.70 7.18
CA LEU A 144 15.88 -2.72 8.64
C LEU A 144 15.01 -3.83 9.21
N THR A 145 13.94 -4.22 8.52
CA THR A 145 13.08 -5.32 8.95
C THR A 145 13.81 -6.66 8.77
N PRO A 146 14.13 -7.38 9.85
CA PRO A 146 14.85 -8.64 9.77
C PRO A 146 14.03 -9.68 9.00
N GLY A 147 14.66 -10.43 8.10
CA GLY A 147 13.97 -11.52 7.42
C GLY A 147 14.96 -12.45 6.73
N LYS A 148 14.83 -13.74 7.03
CA LYS A 148 15.59 -14.81 6.39
C LYS A 148 14.97 -15.10 5.01
N PRO A 149 15.74 -15.61 4.04
CA PRO A 149 15.17 -16.13 2.80
C PRO A 149 14.10 -17.18 3.14
N ALA A 150 12.85 -16.87 2.84
CA ALA A 150 11.72 -17.72 3.16
C ALA A 150 11.49 -18.76 2.05
N ALA A 151 10.87 -19.88 2.42
CA ALA A 151 10.48 -20.94 1.50
C ALA A 151 9.53 -20.41 0.40
N PRO A 152 9.44 -21.06 -0.76
CA PRO A 152 8.54 -20.63 -1.83
C PRO A 152 7.09 -20.56 -1.32
N VAL A 153 6.43 -19.43 -1.57
CA VAL A 153 5.03 -19.16 -1.25
C VAL A 153 4.21 -19.26 -2.53
N ARG A 154 3.15 -20.07 -2.50
CA ARG A 154 2.19 -20.14 -3.62
C ARG A 154 0.99 -19.28 -3.32
N LEU A 155 0.98 -18.07 -3.88
CA LEU A 155 -0.19 -17.21 -3.80
C LEU A 155 -1.33 -17.75 -4.66
N THR A 156 -2.49 -17.99 -4.05
CA THR A 156 -3.72 -18.36 -4.76
C THR A 156 -4.72 -17.20 -4.73
N LYS A 157 -5.54 -17.09 -5.78
CA LYS A 157 -6.72 -16.21 -5.80
C LYS A 157 -7.73 -16.71 -4.76
N THR A 158 -7.52 -16.38 -3.49
CA THR A 158 -8.61 -16.41 -2.52
C THR A 158 -9.42 -15.14 -2.70
N SER A 159 -10.62 -15.30 -3.27
CA SER A 159 -11.65 -14.26 -3.30
C SER A 159 -11.83 -13.67 -1.89
N PRO A 160 -11.90 -12.33 -1.72
CA PRO A 160 -12.18 -11.71 -0.43
C PRO A 160 -13.58 -12.03 0.14
N HIS A 161 -14.42 -12.76 -0.58
CA HIS A 161 -15.74 -13.20 -0.13
C HIS A 161 -15.90 -14.72 -0.26
N SER A 162 -15.24 -15.49 0.61
CA SER A 162 -15.77 -16.79 1.00
C SER A 162 -16.09 -16.74 2.51
N PRO A 163 -17.37 -16.76 2.92
CA PRO A 163 -17.79 -16.69 4.32
C PRO A 163 -17.42 -17.96 5.15
N ALA A 164 -16.54 -18.83 4.64
CA ALA A 164 -16.26 -20.13 5.25
C ALA A 164 -15.32 -20.09 6.47
N SER A 165 -14.66 -18.97 6.79
CA SER A 165 -13.71 -18.92 7.93
C SER A 165 -14.28 -18.30 9.22
N ALA A 166 -15.53 -17.84 9.23
CA ALA A 166 -16.18 -17.30 10.43
C ALA A 166 -16.94 -18.37 11.25
N LEU A 167 -16.98 -19.62 10.76
CA LEU A 167 -17.80 -20.70 11.33
C LEU A 167 -17.00 -21.77 12.11
N ASN A 168 -15.68 -21.62 12.29
CA ASN A 168 -14.87 -22.64 12.98
C ASN A 168 -14.18 -22.16 14.27
N THR A 169 -14.66 -21.07 14.89
CA THR A 169 -14.23 -20.63 16.22
C THR A 169 -15.30 -20.86 17.30
N GLY A 170 -16.25 -21.75 17.03
CA GLY A 170 -17.28 -22.15 17.98
C GLY A 170 -17.36 -23.66 18.12
N ILE A 171 -16.37 -24.26 18.79
CA ILE A 171 -16.52 -25.46 19.63
C ILE A 171 -15.68 -25.22 20.89
#